data_AF-A0A3D4FPK9-F1
#
_entry.id   AF-A0A3D4FPK9-F1
#
_cell.length_a   1.000
_cell.length_b   1.000
_cell.length_c   1.000
_cell.angle_alpha   90.00
_cell.angle_beta   90.00
_cell.angle_gamma   90.00
#
_symmetry.space_group_name_H-M   'P 1'
#
loop_
_entity.id
_entity.type
_entity.pdbx_description
1 polymer ?
#
loop_
_entity_poly.entity_id
_entity_poly.type
_entity_poly.pdbx_seq_one_letter_code
_entity_poly.pdbx_strand_id
1 'polypeptide(L)'
;YSVSNMLRKHECDSVYEAFIKSFEDNKESLELTKEDIGIFLSLAKTLGEISLEGQEEMFKLTIINLEKAIKNAEQSLEKNLKMYRYLGFTIGAMVVIVLI
;
A
#
# COMPACT_ATOMS: atom_id res chain seq x y z
N TYR A 1 -1.90 7.49 15.65
CA TYR A 1 -0.80 7.29 16.63
C TYR A 1 0.44 6.76 15.92
N SER A 2 1.65 6.98 16.44
CA SER A 2 2.91 6.54 15.79
C SER A 2 3.44 5.24 16.42
N VAL A 3 3.85 4.28 15.59
CA VAL A 3 4.44 2.98 15.99
C VAL A 3 5.53 3.12 17.06
N SER A 4 6.40 4.14 16.93
CA SER A 4 7.49 4.37 17.87
C SER A 4 7.00 4.73 19.28
N ASN A 5 5.89 5.47 19.39
CA ASN A 5 5.31 5.83 20.68
C ASN A 5 4.68 4.62 21.37
N MET A 6 4.03 3.73 20.61
CA MET A 6 3.43 2.50 21.16
C MET A 6 4.50 1.57 21.74
N LEU A 7 5.62 1.41 21.04
CA LEU A 7 6.75 0.62 21.50
C LEU A 7 7.42 1.22 22.75
N ARG A 8 7.60 2.55 22.79
CA ARG A 8 8.20 3.23 23.97
C ARG A 8 7.32 3.18 25.21
N LYS A 9 6.00 3.10 25.05
CA LYS A 9 5.04 3.03 26.15
C LYS A 9 4.71 1.60 26.57
N HIS A 10 5.33 0.59 25.95
CA HIS A 10 5.00 -0.83 26.16
C HIS A 10 3.50 -1.13 25.95
N GLU A 11 2.86 -0.43 25.00
CA GLU A 11 1.43 -0.63 24.64
C GLU A 11 1.21 -1.81 23.68
N CYS A 12 2.29 -2.47 23.24
CA CYS A 12 2.31 -3.59 22.30
C CYS A 12 3.41 -4.58 22.67
N ASP A 13 3.14 -5.87 22.48
CA ASP A 13 4.06 -6.95 22.83
C ASP A 13 5.09 -7.22 21.72
N SER A 14 4.86 -6.71 20.51
CA SER A 14 5.78 -6.85 19.38
C SER A 14 5.74 -5.66 18.42
N VAL A 15 6.80 -5.52 17.63
CA VAL A 15 6.85 -4.56 16.50
C VAL A 15 5.72 -4.84 15.53
N TYR A 16 5.42 -6.10 15.26
CA TYR A 16 4.32 -6.52 14.41
C TYR A 16 2.96 -6.00 14.91
N GLU A 17 2.67 -6.17 16.20
CA GLU A 17 1.41 -5.70 16.80
C GLU A 17 1.30 -4.17 16.77
N ALA A 18 2.41 -3.46 17.02
CA ALA A 18 2.45 -2.00 16.94
C ALA A 18 2.15 -1.49 15.53
N PHE A 19 2.64 -2.18 14.48
CA PHE A 19 2.29 -1.86 13.10
C PHE A 19 0.82 -2.14 12.78
N ILE A 20 0.24 -3.25 13.25
CA ILE A 20 -1.19 -3.54 13.07
C ILE A 20 -2.04 -2.42 13.69
N LYS A 21 -1.83 -2.11 14.97
CA LYS A 21 -2.57 -1.05 15.66
C LYS A 21 -2.41 0.30 14.96
N SER A 22 -1.20 0.63 14.51
CA SER A 22 -0.96 1.87 13.76
C SER A 22 -1.67 1.90 12.41
N PHE A 23 -1.82 0.77 11.70
CA PHE A 23 -2.59 0.73 10.46
C PHE A 23 -4.09 0.84 10.72
N GLU A 24 -4.59 0.22 11.78
CA GLU A 24 -6.00 0.32 12.18
C GLU A 24 -6.37 1.76 12.59
N ASP A 25 -5.55 2.39 13.44
CA ASP A 25 -5.75 3.76 13.93
C ASP A 25 -5.72 4.82 12.81
N ASN A 26 -5.01 4.53 11.72
CA ASN A 26 -4.82 5.49 10.63
C ASN A 26 -5.47 5.01 9.32
N LYS A 27 -6.32 3.98 9.35
CA LYS A 27 -6.91 3.33 8.17
C LYS A 27 -7.68 4.28 7.26
N GLU A 28 -8.33 5.30 7.85
CA GLU A 28 -9.09 6.30 7.08
C GLU A 28 -8.19 7.36 6.43
N SER A 29 -6.98 7.56 6.95
CA SER A 29 -6.01 8.53 6.46
C SER A 29 -4.95 7.94 5.52
N LEU A 30 -4.70 6.64 5.65
CA LEU A 30 -3.76 5.90 4.84
C LEU A 30 -4.53 5.24 3.70
N GLU A 31 -4.45 5.81 2.50
CA GLU A 31 -4.98 5.22 1.26
C GLU A 31 -4.12 4.02 0.78
N LEU A 32 -3.77 3.13 1.71
CA LEU A 32 -2.97 1.95 1.44
C LEU A 32 -3.87 0.77 1.08
N THR A 33 -3.46 0.01 0.07
CA THR A 33 -4.16 -1.23 -0.27
C THR A 33 -3.82 -2.33 0.73
N LYS A 34 -4.60 -3.42 0.71
CA LYS A 34 -4.29 -4.61 1.50
C LYS A 34 -2.91 -5.20 1.16
N GLU A 35 -2.46 -5.03 -0.08
CA GLU A 35 -1.16 -5.52 -0.55
C GLU A 35 -0.03 -4.68 0.07
N ASP A 36 -0.18 -3.35 0.08
CA ASP A 36 0.77 -2.43 0.72
C ASP A 36 0.91 -2.71 2.23
N ILE A 37 -0.22 -2.88 2.92
CA ILE A 37 -0.24 -3.24 4.35
C ILE A 37 0.47 -4.58 4.57
N GLY A 38 0.25 -5.56 3.68
CA GLY A 38 0.93 -6.85 3.74
C GLY A 38 2.45 -6.76 3.64
N ILE A 39 2.97 -5.87 2.79
CA ILE A 39 4.42 -5.62 2.66
C ILE A 39 4.98 -5.07 3.99
N PHE A 40 4.32 -4.08 4.59
CA PHE A 40 4.76 -3.51 5.86
C PHE A 40 4.66 -4.49 7.04
N LEU A 41 3.62 -5.33 7.08
CA LEU A 41 3.47 -6.35 8.12
C LEU A 41 4.54 -7.44 8.01
N SER A 42 4.90 -7.83 6.78
CA SER A 42 6.02 -8.75 6.54
C SER A 42 7.35 -8.19 7.04
N LEU A 43 7.59 -6.90 6.81
CA LEU A 43 8.74 -6.19 7.36
C LEU A 43 8.71 -6.14 8.89
N ALA A 44 7.57 -5.77 9.47
CA ALA A 44 7.41 -5.68 10.92
C ALA A 44 7.63 -7.03 11.63
N LYS A 45 7.26 -8.13 10.98
CA LYS A 45 7.53 -9.49 11.47
C LYS A 45 9.03 -9.84 11.43
N THR A 46 9.71 -9.45 10.35
CA THR A 46 11.18 -9.63 10.18
C THR A 46 11.97 -8.93 11.28
N LEU A 47 11.53 -7.74 11.71
CA LEU A 47 12.16 -6.97 12.79
C LEU A 47 12.04 -7.63 14.17
N GLY A 48 11.08 -8.54 14.37
CA GLY A 48 10.84 -9.22 15.65
C GLY A 48 11.40 -10.65 15.75
N GLU A 49 11.63 -11.35 14.64
CA GLU A 49 11.87 -12.80 14.65
C GLU A 49 13.21 -13.28 14.04
N ILE A 50 13.92 -12.50 13.22
CA ILE A 50 14.98 -13.04 12.33
C ILE A 50 16.40 -12.61 12.72
N SER A 51 17.38 -13.52 12.55
CA SER A 51 18.83 -13.30 12.72
C SER A 51 19.39 -12.22 11.78
N LEU A 52 20.52 -11.61 12.14
CA LEU A 52 21.10 -10.44 11.44
C LEU A 52 21.28 -10.66 9.92
N GLU A 53 21.66 -11.86 9.51
CA GLU A 53 21.92 -12.22 8.10
C GLU A 53 20.63 -12.40 7.28
N GLY A 54 19.57 -12.95 7.88
CA GLY A 54 18.27 -13.08 7.21
C GLY A 54 17.50 -11.77 7.10
N GLN A 55 17.81 -10.80 7.97
CA GLN A 55 17.20 -9.47 7.93
C GLN A 55 17.61 -8.69 6.68
N GLU A 56 18.88 -8.74 6.25
CA GLU A 56 19.36 -7.99 5.09
C GLU A 56 18.66 -8.42 3.79
N GLU A 57 18.48 -9.73 3.61
CA GLU A 57 17.77 -10.29 2.45
C GLU A 57 16.28 -9.92 2.47
N MET A 58 15.66 -9.91 3.66
CA MET A 58 14.28 -9.46 3.80
C MET A 58 14.09 -7.96 3.56
N PHE A 59 15.05 -7.12 3.94
CA PHE A 59 15.01 -5.70 3.57
C PHE A 59 15.06 -5.52 2.05
N LYS A 60 15.94 -6.25 1.35
CA LYS A 60 16.02 -6.22 -0.11
C LYS A 60 14.70 -6.67 -0.75
N LEU A 61 14.12 -7.77 -0.28
CA LEU A 61 12.82 -8.27 -0.77
C LEU A 61 11.69 -7.27 -0.52
N THR A 62 11.68 -6.61 0.64
CA THR A 62 10.69 -5.59 0.97
C THR A 62 10.78 -4.39 0.01
N ILE A 63 11.99 -3.92 -0.29
CA ILE A 63 12.21 -2.82 -1.23
C ILE A 63 11.69 -3.19 -2.63
N ILE A 64 12.02 -4.38 -3.13
CA ILE A 64 11.55 -4.86 -4.44
C ILE A 64 10.01 -4.92 -4.49
N ASN A 65 9.37 -5.37 -3.42
CA ASN A 65 7.92 -5.42 -3.33
C ASN A 65 7.29 -4.02 -3.33
N LEU A 66 7.89 -3.05 -2.63
CA LEU A 66 7.44 -1.66 -2.65
C LEU A 66 7.60 -1.03 -4.04
N GLU A 67 8.74 -1.23 -4.71
CA GLU A 67 8.95 -0.74 -6.08
C GLU A 67 7.91 -1.32 -7.05
N LYS A 68 7.59 -2.60 -6.90
CA LYS A 68 6.54 -3.27 -7.69
C LYS A 68 5.16 -2.70 -7.38
N ALA A 69 4.85 -2.44 -6.11
CA ALA A 69 3.57 -1.85 -5.69
C ALA A 69 3.39 -0.44 -6.28
N ILE A 70 4.44 0.40 -6.22
CA ILE A 70 4.46 1.74 -6.83
C ILE A 70 4.24 1.63 -8.34
N LYS A 71 5.01 0.78 -9.03
CA LYS A 71 4.88 0.59 -10.48
C LYS A 71 3.49 0.09 -10.88
N ASN A 72 2.90 -0.79 -10.09
CA ASN A 72 1.54 -1.27 -10.32
C ASN A 72 0.51 -0.15 -10.12
N ALA A 73 0.67 0.69 -9.10
CA ALA A 73 -0.18 1.85 -8.86
C ALA A 73 -0.09 2.87 -10.01
N GLU A 74 1.12 3.17 -10.49
CA GLU A 74 1.35 4.03 -11.66
C GLU A 74 0.69 3.47 -12.92
N GLN A 75 0.86 2.18 -13.19
CA GLN A 75 0.22 1.50 -14.32
C GLN A 75 -1.30 1.49 -14.20
N SER A 76 -1.83 1.31 -12.99
CA SER A 76 -3.26 1.35 -12.72
C SER A 76 -3.81 2.75 -12.98
N LEU A 77 -3.11 3.79 -12.52
CA LEU A 77 -3.46 5.19 -12.78
C LEU A 77 -3.46 5.49 -14.29
N GLU A 78 -2.41 5.07 -15.00
CA GLU A 78 -2.30 5.29 -16.45
C GLU A 78 -3.41 4.54 -17.23
N LYS A 79 -3.73 3.31 -16.85
CA LYS A 79 -4.83 2.52 -17.44
C LYS A 79 -6.18 3.15 -17.16
N ASN A 80 -6.44 3.57 -15.91
CA ASN A 80 -7.67 4.23 -15.53
C ASN A 80 -7.85 5.55 -16.29
N LEU A 81 -6.81 6.39 -16.39
CA LEU A 81 -6.85 7.63 -17.17
C LEU A 81 -7.15 7.39 -18.65
N LYS A 82 -6.51 6.39 -19.26
CA LYS A 82 -6.81 6.00 -20.65
C LYS A 82 -8.25 5.51 -20.79
N MET A 83 -8.72 4.65 -19.88
CA MET A 83 -10.08 4.11 -19.88
C MET A 83 -11.13 5.22 -19.72
N TYR A 84 -10.94 6.16 -18.80
CA TYR A 84 -11.81 7.33 -18.64
C TYR A 84 -11.82 8.24 -19.88
N ARG A 85 -10.67 8.41 -20.55
CA ARG A 85 -10.60 9.15 -21.81
C ARG A 85 -11.39 8.48 -22.93
N TYR A 86 -11.33 7.14 -23.02
CA TYR A 86 -12.14 6.37 -23.97
C TYR A 86 -13.63 6.41 -23.64
N LEU A 87 -14.00 6.30 -22.36
CA LEU A 87 -15.37 6.46 -21.88
C LEU A 87 -15.94 7.84 -22.20
N GLY A 88 -15.16 8.91 -22.03
CA GLY A 88 -15.57 10.27 -22.39
C GLY A 88 -15.83 10.43 -23.89
N PHE A 89 -14.99 9.82 -24.75
CA PHE A 89 -15.19 9.84 -26.20
C PHE A 89 -16.44 9.07 -26.63
N THR A 90 -16.68 7.88 -26.09
CA THR A 90 -17.85 7.08 -26.45
C THR A 90 -19.16 7.70 -25.98
N ILE A 91 -19.18 8.28 -24.78
CA ILE A 91 -20.35 9.03 -24.27
C ILE A 91 -20.60 10.27 -25.12
N GLY A 92 -19.55 11.02 -25.48
CA GLY A 92 -19.67 12.19 -26.35
C GLY A 92 -20.22 11.85 -27.75
N ALA A 93 -19.74 10.77 -28.35
CA ALA A 93 -20.24 10.28 -29.63
C ALA A 93 -21.72 9.85 -29.56
N MET A 94 -22.11 9.17 -28.47
CA MET A 94 -23.50 8.77 -28.24
C MET A 94 -24.45 9.98 -28.12
N VAL A 95 -24.04 11.04 -27.41
CA VAL A 95 -24.84 12.27 -27.28
C VAL A 95 -25.06 12.94 -28.64
N VAL A 96 -24.04 13.00 -29.48
CA VAL A 96 -24.14 13.56 -30.84
C VAL A 96 -25.11 12.76 -31.71
N ILE A 97 -25.07 11.43 -31.64
CA ILE A 97 -25.99 10.56 -32.40
C ILE A 97 -27.44 10.74 -31.94
N VAL A 98 -27.68 10.91 -30.64
CA VAL A 98 -29.04 11.10 -30.07
C VAL A 98 -29.62 12.48 -30.38
N LEU A 99 -28.76 13.50 -30.56
CA LEU A 99 -29.17 14.88 -30.87
C LEU A 99 -29.39 15.13 -32.38
N ILE A 100 -28.98 14.19 -33.24
CA ILE A 100 -29.28 14.16 -34.67
C ILE A 100 -30.67 13.55 -34.89
#